data_AF-X1I025-F1
#
_entry.id   AF-X1I025-F1
#
_cell.length_a   1.000
_cell.length_b   1.000
_cell.length_c   1.000
_cell.angle_alpha   90.00
_cell.angle_beta   90.00
_cell.angle_gamma   90.00
#
_symmetry.space_group_name_H-M   'P 1'
#
loop_
_entity.id
_entity.type
_entity.pdbx_description
1 polymer ?
#
loop_
_entity_poly.entity_id
_entity_poly.type
_entity_poly.pdbx_seq_one_letter_code
_entity_poly.pdbx_strand_id
1 'polypeptide(L)'
;PEIIKRLEIISKKEKVKIEKPALELIALNSGGSIRDGEGMLDQALTFAGLKGEIKAGDIKDLLGLVEIELVAKFCDFICQKKAAEAINFLNEITDRGSDLQEFAKILINYLRQTLILKIAGIKIANPIVTGLTKEELQKMEGQAAIFKETELRNILNLFLEAENKMKYSPIPQLPLELAIIESCGVV
;
A
#
# COMPACT_ATOMS: atom_id res chain seq x y z
N PRO A 1 -9.76 13.41 -16.88
CA PRO A 1 -8.32 13.23 -17.19
C PRO A 1 -8.15 12.66 -18.61
N GLU A 2 -7.13 13.11 -19.36
CA GLU A 2 -6.82 12.61 -20.72
C GLU A 2 -6.54 11.10 -20.73
N ILE A 3 -5.87 10.62 -19.67
CA ILE A 3 -5.57 9.20 -19.44
C ILE A 3 -6.86 8.37 -19.40
N ILE A 4 -7.88 8.75 -18.62
CA ILE A 4 -9.14 7.99 -18.53
C ILE A 4 -9.81 7.87 -19.90
N LYS A 5 -9.86 8.95 -20.70
CA LYS A 5 -10.43 8.90 -22.06
C LYS A 5 -9.65 7.93 -22.94
N ARG A 6 -8.33 7.91 -22.82
CA ARG A 6 -7.47 6.99 -23.56
C ARG A 6 -7.73 5.52 -23.18
N LEU A 7 -7.82 5.24 -21.88
CA LEU A 7 -8.13 3.90 -21.37
C LEU A 7 -9.51 3.44 -21.84
N GLU A 8 -10.53 4.31 -21.80
CA GLU A 8 -11.88 3.99 -22.31
C GLU A 8 -11.87 3.59 -23.81
N ILE A 9 -11.04 4.25 -24.63
CA ILE A 9 -10.90 3.92 -26.05
C ILE A 9 -10.31 2.52 -26.21
N ILE A 10 -9.30 2.17 -25.41
CA ILE A 10 -8.63 0.86 -25.45
C ILE A 10 -9.59 -0.22 -24.96
N SER A 11 -10.28 -0.01 -23.84
CA SER A 11 -11.27 -0.96 -23.31
C SER A 11 -12.38 -1.29 -24.32
N LYS A 12 -12.87 -0.28 -25.06
CA LYS A 12 -13.84 -0.48 -26.14
C LYS A 12 -13.28 -1.29 -27.30
N LYS A 13 -12.02 -1.06 -27.68
CA LYS A 13 -11.33 -1.79 -28.75
C LYS A 13 -11.14 -3.27 -28.39
N GLU A 14 -10.77 -3.54 -27.14
CA GLU A 14 -10.60 -4.90 -26.59
C GLU A 14 -11.92 -5.58 -26.21
N LYS A 15 -13.06 -4.88 -26.37
CA LYS A 15 -14.43 -5.37 -26.07
C LYS A 15 -14.62 -5.82 -24.61
N VAL A 16 -13.92 -5.19 -23.68
CA VAL A 16 -14.06 -5.45 -22.24
C VAL A 16 -14.80 -4.31 -21.57
N LYS A 17 -15.77 -4.62 -20.71
CA LYS A 17 -16.40 -3.62 -19.85
C LYS A 17 -15.48 -3.32 -18.69
N ILE A 18 -15.23 -2.04 -18.42
CA ILE A 18 -14.47 -1.62 -17.24
C ILE A 18 -15.28 -0.56 -16.52
N GLU A 19 -15.46 -0.73 -15.22
CA GLU A 19 -16.14 0.25 -14.40
C GLU A 19 -15.36 1.57 -14.36
N LYS A 20 -16.07 2.69 -14.33
CA LYS A 20 -15.43 4.01 -14.26
C LYS A 20 -14.46 4.17 -13.06
N PRO A 21 -14.79 3.69 -11.85
CA PRO A 21 -13.86 3.77 -10.72
C PRO A 21 -12.59 2.92 -10.93
N ALA A 22 -12.64 1.81 -11.68
CA ALA A 22 -11.47 1.03 -12.05
C ALA A 22 -10.52 1.82 -12.96
N LEU A 23 -11.07 2.52 -13.96
CA LEU A 23 -10.28 3.40 -14.84
C LEU A 23 -9.67 4.59 -14.08
N GLU A 24 -10.40 5.12 -13.09
CA GLU A 24 -9.90 6.18 -12.20
C GLU A 24 -8.72 5.69 -11.36
N LEU A 25 -8.78 4.47 -10.81
CA LEU A 25 -7.68 3.84 -10.07
C LEU A 25 -6.44 3.62 -10.93
N ILE A 26 -6.60 3.13 -12.17
CA ILE A 26 -5.47 2.97 -13.11
C ILE A 26 -4.84 4.33 -13.42
N ALA A 27 -5.66 5.33 -13.75
CA ALA A 27 -5.16 6.66 -14.09
C ALA A 27 -4.48 7.37 -12.91
N LEU A 28 -4.94 7.11 -11.68
CA LEU A 28 -4.32 7.61 -10.46
C LEU A 28 -2.95 6.96 -10.22
N ASN A 29 -2.87 5.64 -10.39
CA ASN A 29 -1.65 4.87 -10.14
C ASN A 29 -0.65 4.93 -11.30
N SER A 30 -1.03 5.45 -12.47
CA SER A 30 -0.11 5.68 -13.58
C SER A 30 0.78 6.92 -13.43
N GLY A 31 0.67 7.66 -12.32
CA GLY A 31 1.53 8.82 -12.05
C GLY A 31 1.42 9.95 -13.07
N GLY A 32 0.32 10.02 -13.84
CA GLY A 32 0.14 10.99 -14.92
C GLY A 32 0.71 10.55 -16.28
N SER A 33 1.32 9.36 -16.37
CA SER A 33 1.83 8.78 -17.62
C SER A 33 0.74 7.98 -18.32
N ILE A 34 0.48 8.29 -19.60
CA ILE A 34 -0.46 7.53 -20.42
C ILE A 34 0.06 6.11 -20.65
N ARG A 35 1.37 5.95 -20.89
CA ARG A 35 1.99 4.65 -21.18
C ARG A 35 1.91 3.70 -19.99
N ASP A 36 2.12 4.22 -18.79
CA ASP A 36 2.02 3.40 -17.57
C ASP A 36 0.56 3.00 -17.33
N GLY A 37 -0.40 3.90 -17.64
CA GLY A 37 -1.82 3.59 -17.60
C GLY A 37 -2.22 2.50 -18.61
N GLU A 38 -1.70 2.56 -19.84
CA GLU A 38 -1.90 1.51 -20.85
C GLU A 38 -1.32 0.16 -20.37
N GLY A 39 -0.10 0.16 -19.80
CA GLY A 39 0.52 -1.06 -19.28
C GLY A 39 -0.25 -1.68 -18.11
N MET A 40 -0.74 -0.86 -17.18
CA MET A 40 -1.60 -1.33 -16.07
C MET A 40 -2.95 -1.87 -16.57
N LEU A 41 -3.53 -1.24 -17.59
CA LEU A 41 -4.74 -1.74 -18.23
C LEU A 41 -4.50 -3.10 -18.90
N ASP A 42 -3.39 -3.28 -19.61
CA ASP A 42 -3.02 -4.57 -20.22
C ASP A 42 -2.85 -5.67 -19.16
N GLN A 43 -2.25 -5.34 -18.01
CA GLN A 43 -2.16 -6.26 -16.87
C GLN A 43 -3.54 -6.61 -16.30
N ALA A 44 -4.44 -5.64 -16.15
CA ALA A 44 -5.80 -5.87 -15.68
C ALA A 44 -6.60 -6.77 -16.63
N LEU A 45 -6.48 -6.55 -17.93
CA LEU A 45 -7.08 -7.38 -18.97
C LEU A 45 -6.56 -8.83 -18.92
N THR A 46 -5.27 -8.99 -18.64
CA THR A 46 -4.63 -10.31 -18.48
C THR A 46 -5.10 -11.02 -17.19
N PHE A 47 -5.18 -10.28 -16.08
CA PHE A 47 -5.51 -10.82 -14.76
C PHE A 47 -6.99 -11.14 -14.57
N ALA A 48 -7.90 -10.27 -15.02
CA ALA A 48 -9.33 -10.50 -14.91
C ALA A 48 -9.83 -11.66 -15.79
N GLY A 49 -9.04 -12.05 -16.80
CA GLY A 49 -9.44 -13.01 -17.83
C GLY A 49 -10.72 -12.56 -18.55
N LEU A 50 -11.26 -13.44 -19.40
CA LEU A 50 -12.49 -13.20 -20.18
C LEU A 50 -13.78 -13.15 -19.31
N LYS A 51 -13.71 -12.70 -18.04
CA LYS A 51 -14.88 -12.50 -17.17
C LYS A 51 -15.80 -11.36 -17.63
N GLY A 52 -15.45 -10.67 -18.72
CA GLY A 52 -16.31 -9.74 -19.45
C GLY A 52 -16.45 -8.35 -18.82
N GLU A 53 -16.15 -8.22 -17.53
CA GLU A 53 -16.18 -6.96 -16.79
C GLU A 53 -15.05 -6.87 -15.76
N ILE A 54 -14.33 -5.74 -15.75
CA ILE A 54 -13.29 -5.39 -14.77
C ILE A 54 -13.86 -4.35 -13.81
N LYS A 55 -13.86 -4.68 -12.53
CA LYS A 55 -14.39 -3.84 -11.45
C LYS A 55 -13.27 -3.14 -10.70
N ALA A 56 -13.65 -2.14 -9.90
CA ALA A 56 -12.68 -1.41 -9.08
C ALA A 56 -11.92 -2.33 -8.11
N GLY A 57 -12.59 -3.36 -7.56
CA GLY A 57 -11.98 -4.37 -6.71
C GLY A 57 -10.89 -5.18 -7.41
N ASP A 58 -11.11 -5.56 -8.68
CA ASP A 58 -10.11 -6.33 -9.45
C ASP A 58 -8.83 -5.50 -9.69
N ILE A 59 -8.99 -4.19 -9.91
CA ILE A 59 -7.86 -3.26 -10.01
C ILE A 59 -7.18 -3.07 -8.66
N LYS A 60 -7.95 -2.99 -7.57
CA LYS A 60 -7.38 -2.93 -6.21
C LYS A 60 -6.53 -4.15 -5.90
N ASP A 61 -7.01 -5.34 -6.25
CA ASP A 61 -6.28 -6.59 -6.04
C ASP A 61 -5.02 -6.64 -6.92
N LEU A 62 -5.15 -6.28 -8.20
CA LEU A 62 -4.01 -6.25 -9.13
C LEU A 62 -2.91 -5.27 -8.70
N LEU A 63 -3.31 -4.09 -8.21
CA LEU A 63 -2.40 -3.00 -7.86
C LEU A 63 -1.93 -3.07 -6.40
N GLY A 64 -2.35 -4.08 -5.64
CA GLY A 64 -2.00 -4.20 -4.22
C GLY A 64 -2.66 -3.16 -3.31
N LEU A 65 -3.75 -2.52 -3.74
CA LEU A 65 -4.46 -1.52 -2.94
C LEU A 65 -5.17 -2.14 -1.72
N VAL A 66 -5.54 -3.43 -1.78
CA VAL A 66 -5.99 -4.17 -0.59
C VAL A 66 -4.89 -4.23 0.47
N GLU A 67 -3.63 -4.31 0.04
CA GLU A 67 -2.48 -4.37 0.94
C GLU A 67 -2.22 -3.01 1.60
N ILE A 68 -2.57 -1.89 0.93
CA ILE A 68 -2.52 -0.53 1.52
C ILE A 68 -3.49 -0.42 2.71
N GLU A 69 -4.72 -0.91 2.58
CA GLU A 69 -5.70 -0.89 3.68
C GLU A 69 -5.21 -1.73 4.88
N LEU A 70 -4.57 -2.87 4.61
CA LEU A 70 -3.98 -3.74 5.65
C LEU A 70 -2.81 -3.07 6.35
N VAL A 71 -1.84 -2.48 5.63
CA VAL A 71 -0.71 -1.79 6.25
C VAL A 71 -1.16 -0.53 6.99
N ALA A 72 -2.17 0.18 6.49
CA ALA A 72 -2.75 1.31 7.19
C ALA A 72 -3.40 0.87 8.51
N LYS A 73 -4.14 -0.25 8.52
CA LYS A 73 -4.69 -0.83 9.75
C LYS A 73 -3.60 -1.31 10.70
N PHE A 74 -2.54 -1.94 10.19
CA PHE A 74 -1.39 -2.34 11.01
C PHE A 74 -0.71 -1.13 11.66
N CYS A 75 -0.53 -0.05 10.90
CA CYS A 75 0.02 1.21 11.38
C CYS A 75 -0.84 1.82 12.50
N ASP A 76 -2.17 1.64 12.49
CA ASP A 76 -3.04 2.07 13.60
C ASP A 76 -2.68 1.38 14.93
N PHE A 77 -2.32 0.09 14.90
CA PHE A 77 -1.88 -0.63 16.11
C PHE A 77 -0.54 -0.09 16.62
N ILE A 78 0.40 0.20 15.73
CA ILE A 78 1.69 0.80 16.09
C ILE A 78 1.50 2.21 16.66
N CYS A 79 0.62 3.03 16.05
CA CYS A 79 0.24 4.36 16.56
C CYS A 79 -0.28 4.26 18.00
N GLN A 80 -1.14 3.27 18.26
CA GLN A 80 -1.81 3.06 19.54
C GLN A 80 -0.95 2.28 20.55
N LYS A 81 0.29 1.93 20.20
CA LYS A 81 1.21 1.12 21.04
C LYS A 81 0.62 -0.24 21.44
N LYS A 82 -0.16 -0.83 20.55
CA LYS A 82 -0.88 -2.10 20.73
C LYS A 82 -0.10 -3.26 20.11
N ALA A 83 1.01 -3.64 20.77
CA ALA A 83 1.92 -4.66 20.26
C ALA A 83 1.25 -6.03 20.08
N ALA A 84 0.42 -6.45 21.05
CA ALA A 84 -0.27 -7.74 21.00
C ALA A 84 -1.25 -7.80 19.82
N GLU A 85 -2.02 -6.75 19.60
CA GLU A 85 -2.95 -6.66 18.47
C GLU A 85 -2.22 -6.59 17.12
N ALA A 86 -1.07 -5.91 17.04
CA ALA A 86 -0.23 -5.89 15.85
C ALA A 86 0.34 -7.28 15.51
N ILE A 87 0.82 -8.02 16.50
CA ILE A 87 1.32 -9.40 16.33
C ILE A 87 0.17 -10.33 15.90
N ASN A 88 -0.99 -10.25 16.55
CA ASN A 88 -2.16 -11.05 16.17
C ASN A 88 -2.60 -10.75 14.74
N PHE A 89 -2.58 -9.48 14.32
CA PHE A 89 -2.90 -9.10 12.96
C PHE A 89 -1.89 -9.62 11.93
N LEU A 90 -0.60 -9.65 12.28
CA LEU A 90 0.44 -10.27 11.45
C LEU A 90 0.14 -11.76 11.25
N ASN A 91 -0.21 -12.48 12.32
CA ASN A 91 -0.60 -13.89 12.24
C ASN A 91 -1.82 -14.11 11.35
N GLU A 92 -2.86 -13.28 11.48
CA GLU A 92 -4.05 -13.36 10.62
C GLU A 92 -3.72 -13.17 9.13
N ILE A 93 -2.78 -12.28 8.80
CA ILE A 93 -2.34 -12.04 7.42
C ILE A 93 -1.61 -13.29 6.90
N THR A 94 -0.70 -13.84 7.69
CA THR A 94 0.03 -15.08 7.36
C THR A 94 -0.92 -16.26 7.15
N ASP A 95 -1.90 -16.43 8.03
CA ASP A 95 -2.89 -17.53 7.96
C ASP A 95 -3.77 -17.45 6.71
N ARG A 96 -3.98 -16.23 6.16
CA ARG A 96 -4.69 -16.02 4.89
C ARG A 96 -3.82 -16.31 3.67
N GLY A 97 -2.56 -16.68 3.86
CA GLY A 97 -1.61 -17.02 2.79
C GLY A 97 -0.91 -15.82 2.16
N SER A 98 -0.97 -14.64 2.79
CA SER A 98 -0.26 -13.47 2.30
C SER A 98 1.26 -13.62 2.49
N ASP A 99 2.03 -13.08 1.53
CA ASP A 99 3.48 -13.04 1.61
C ASP A 99 3.93 -11.94 2.60
N LEU A 100 4.50 -12.36 3.74
CA LEU A 100 4.99 -11.44 4.77
C LEU A 100 6.13 -10.53 4.28
N GLN A 101 6.96 -11.01 3.36
CA GLN A 101 8.04 -10.21 2.79
C GLN A 101 7.47 -9.08 1.95
N GLU A 102 6.43 -9.37 1.15
CA GLU A 102 5.75 -8.34 0.36
C GLU A 102 4.99 -7.35 1.26
N PHE A 103 4.27 -7.86 2.26
CA PHE A 103 3.62 -7.01 3.28
C PHE A 103 4.62 -6.06 3.94
N ALA A 104 5.81 -6.54 4.33
CA ALA A 104 6.85 -5.72 4.94
C ALA A 104 7.32 -4.60 3.99
N LYS A 105 7.52 -4.87 2.70
CA LYS A 105 7.91 -3.84 1.71
C LYS A 105 6.82 -2.78 1.55
N ILE A 106 5.56 -3.19 1.46
CA ILE A 106 4.42 -2.27 1.34
C ILE A 106 4.31 -1.41 2.60
N LEU A 107 4.48 -2.00 3.77
CA LEU A 107 4.51 -1.29 5.05
C LEU A 107 5.65 -0.28 5.11
N ILE A 108 6.87 -0.66 4.72
CA ILE A 108 8.02 0.25 4.64
C ILE A 108 7.73 1.42 3.72
N ASN A 109 7.15 1.17 2.54
CA ASN A 109 6.77 2.23 1.61
C ASN A 109 5.70 3.15 2.19
N TYR A 110 4.68 2.59 2.86
CA TYR A 110 3.64 3.35 3.54
C TYR A 110 4.20 4.24 4.66
N LEU A 111 5.09 3.70 5.51
CA LEU A 111 5.78 4.45 6.57
C LEU A 111 6.67 5.55 5.99
N ARG A 112 7.37 5.28 4.88
CA ARG A 112 8.15 6.28 4.15
C ARG A 112 7.27 7.42 3.65
N GLN A 113 6.15 7.12 2.99
CA GLN A 113 5.20 8.14 2.52
C GLN A 113 4.65 8.96 3.69
N THR A 114 4.29 8.30 4.80
CA THR A 114 3.83 8.95 6.03
C THR A 114 4.88 9.91 6.61
N LEU A 115 6.15 9.49 6.65
CA LEU A 115 7.27 10.34 7.11
C LEU A 115 7.48 11.56 6.21
N ILE A 116 7.46 11.35 4.89
CA ILE A 116 7.59 12.44 3.91
C ILE A 116 6.42 13.43 4.06
N LEU A 117 5.20 12.93 4.22
CA LEU A 117 4.01 13.76 4.46
C LEU A 117 4.14 14.58 5.75
N LYS A 118 4.68 13.98 6.82
CA LYS A 118 4.94 14.67 8.10
C LYS A 118 5.96 15.80 7.97
N ILE A 119 7.01 15.62 7.18
CA ILE A 119 8.10 16.60 7.01
C ILE A 119 7.72 17.69 5.99
N ALA A 120 7.26 17.29 4.82
CA ALA A 120 7.02 18.17 3.68
C ALA A 120 5.65 18.88 3.74
N GLY A 121 4.70 18.27 4.46
CA GLY A 121 3.30 18.69 4.45
C GLY A 121 2.61 18.47 3.10
N ILE A 122 1.28 18.57 3.12
CA ILE A 122 0.39 18.30 1.97
C ILE A 122 0.62 19.28 0.80
N LYS A 123 1.21 20.45 1.08
CA LYS A 123 1.37 21.54 0.10
C LYS A 123 2.41 21.26 -0.97
N ILE A 124 3.28 20.28 -0.76
CA ILE A 124 4.27 19.86 -1.74
C ILE A 124 3.67 18.66 -2.46
N ALA A 125 3.28 18.83 -3.72
CA ALA A 125 3.00 17.72 -4.62
C ALA A 125 4.27 16.87 -4.71
N ASN A 126 4.35 15.84 -3.87
CA ASN A 126 5.55 15.04 -3.73
C ASN A 126 5.35 13.79 -4.60
N PRO A 127 6.21 13.55 -5.61
CA PRO A 127 6.11 12.36 -6.46
C PRO A 127 6.26 11.04 -5.66
N ILE A 128 6.73 11.10 -4.42
CA ILE A 128 6.83 9.95 -3.51
C ILE A 128 5.47 9.60 -2.89
N VAL A 129 4.59 10.58 -2.65
CA VAL A 129 3.24 10.35 -2.10
C VAL A 129 2.26 10.23 -3.25
N THR A 130 2.17 9.03 -3.82
CA THR A 130 1.38 8.74 -5.02
C THR A 130 0.70 7.38 -4.90
N GLY A 131 -0.31 7.12 -5.74
CA GLY A 131 -1.03 5.85 -5.76
C GLY A 131 -2.04 5.65 -4.62
N LEU A 132 -2.33 6.69 -3.83
CA LEU A 132 -3.30 6.65 -2.74
C LEU A 132 -4.64 7.26 -3.16
N THR A 133 -5.75 6.62 -2.78
CA THR A 133 -7.07 7.24 -2.87
C THR A 133 -7.19 8.43 -1.90
N LYS A 134 -8.27 9.21 -2.03
CA LYS A 134 -8.52 10.32 -1.11
C LYS A 134 -8.69 9.84 0.34
N GLU A 135 -9.37 8.72 0.51
CA GLU A 135 -9.62 8.11 1.82
C GLU A 135 -8.32 7.58 2.45
N GLU A 136 -7.47 6.92 1.65
CA GLU A 136 -6.16 6.43 2.08
C GLU A 136 -5.23 7.57 2.46
N LEU A 137 -5.21 8.65 1.66
CA LEU A 137 -4.44 9.85 1.96
C LEU A 137 -4.91 10.50 3.27
N GLN A 138 -6.21 10.66 3.47
CA GLN A 138 -6.77 11.20 4.72
C GLN A 138 -6.42 10.35 5.93
N LYS A 139 -6.45 9.02 5.79
CA LYS A 139 -6.04 8.10 6.85
C LYS A 139 -4.55 8.25 7.18
N MET A 140 -3.71 8.31 6.15
CA MET A 140 -2.26 8.54 6.30
C MET A 140 -1.97 9.90 6.95
N GLU A 141 -2.72 10.95 6.61
CA GLU A 141 -2.62 12.27 7.26
C GLU A 141 -2.93 12.19 8.75
N GLY A 142 -4.01 11.49 9.12
CA GLY A 142 -4.37 11.26 10.51
C GLY A 142 -3.26 10.56 11.30
N GLN A 143 -2.66 9.52 10.72
CA GLN A 143 -1.54 8.79 11.34
C GLN A 143 -0.27 9.63 11.42
N ALA A 144 0.06 10.36 10.35
CA ALA A 144 1.19 11.29 10.34
C ALA A 144 1.04 12.36 11.42
N ALA A 145 -0.17 12.84 11.70
CA ALA A 145 -0.43 13.82 12.75
C ALA A 145 -0.12 13.27 14.16
N ILE A 146 -0.42 11.99 14.41
CA ILE A 146 -0.21 11.31 15.70
C ILE A 146 1.27 11.10 16.00
N PHE A 147 2.02 10.57 15.03
CA PHE A 147 3.44 10.27 15.25
C PHE A 147 4.31 11.52 15.40
N LYS A 148 5.36 11.42 16.22
CA LYS A 148 6.51 12.33 16.11
C LYS A 148 7.39 11.92 14.93
N GLU A 149 8.08 12.89 14.34
CA GLU A 149 9.00 12.63 13.22
C GLU A 149 10.10 11.62 13.62
N THR A 150 10.67 11.78 14.82
CA THR A 150 11.71 10.88 15.35
C THR A 150 11.20 9.46 15.57
N GLU A 151 9.94 9.31 15.99
CA GLU A 151 9.30 8.01 16.15
C GLU A 151 9.10 7.33 14.79
N LEU A 152 8.57 8.03 13.79
CA LEU A 152 8.41 7.49 12.43
C LEU A 152 9.75 7.06 11.82
N ARG A 153 10.81 7.87 11.98
CA ARG A 153 12.16 7.50 11.53
C ARG A 153 12.67 6.23 12.21
N ASN A 154 12.48 6.12 13.52
CA ASN A 154 12.89 4.93 14.27
C ASN A 154 12.11 3.69 13.81
N ILE A 155 10.78 3.80 13.73
CA ILE A 155 9.90 2.72 13.27
C ILE A 155 10.31 2.26 11.86
N LEU A 156 10.53 3.20 10.93
CA LEU A 156 10.94 2.88 9.57
C LEU A 156 12.28 2.11 9.54
N ASN A 157 13.26 2.49 10.37
CA ASN A 157 14.53 1.77 10.45
C ASN A 157 14.36 0.36 11.01
N LEU A 158 13.54 0.18 12.05
CA LEU A 158 13.26 -1.14 12.63
C LEU A 158 12.63 -2.08 11.60
N PHE A 159 11.65 -1.60 10.84
CA PHE A 159 11.01 -2.43 9.81
C PHE A 159 11.91 -2.67 8.59
N LEU A 160 12.76 -1.72 8.20
CA LEU A 160 13.80 -1.94 7.18
C LEU A 160 14.79 -3.03 7.60
N GLU A 161 15.25 -2.98 8.85
CA GLU A 161 16.16 -4.00 9.38
C GLU A 161 15.48 -5.36 9.50
N ALA A 162 14.22 -5.38 9.97
CA ALA A 162 13.41 -6.59 10.04
C ALA A 162 13.26 -7.25 8.67
N GLU A 163 12.83 -6.51 7.65
CA GLU A 163 12.62 -7.02 6.29
C GLU A 163 13.88 -7.65 5.70
N ASN A 164 15.04 -7.03 5.91
CA ASN A 164 16.34 -7.58 5.49
C ASN A 164 16.71 -8.88 6.22
N LYS A 165 16.38 -8.99 7.52
CA LYS A 165 16.67 -10.17 8.34
C LYS A 165 15.72 -11.33 8.05
N MET A 166 14.50 -11.08 7.60
CA MET A 166 13.48 -12.12 7.33
C MET A 166 14.03 -13.22 6.40
N LYS A 167 14.76 -12.84 5.35
CA LYS A 167 15.33 -13.76 4.36
C LYS A 167 16.27 -14.82 4.94
N TYR A 168 16.93 -14.53 6.06
CA TYR A 168 17.94 -15.40 6.67
C TYR A 168 17.50 -15.92 8.05
N SER A 169 16.31 -15.54 8.51
CA SER A 169 15.80 -15.95 9.80
C SER A 169 15.29 -17.40 9.74
N PRO A 170 15.63 -18.26 10.72
CA PRO A 170 15.01 -19.57 10.88
C PRO A 170 13.48 -19.48 11.05
N ILE A 171 13.01 -18.36 11.62
CA ILE A 171 11.59 -18.03 11.78
C ILE A 171 11.36 -16.71 11.04
N PRO A 172 10.79 -16.72 9.81
CA PRO A 172 10.63 -15.52 9.00
C PRO A 172 9.82 -14.39 9.65
N GLN A 173 8.95 -14.72 10.59
CA GLN A 173 8.05 -13.78 11.27
C GLN A 173 8.75 -13.02 12.41
N LEU A 174 9.75 -13.65 13.04
CA LEU A 174 10.41 -13.15 14.25
C LEU A 174 11.01 -11.74 14.11
N PRO A 175 11.70 -11.38 12.99
CA PRO A 175 12.21 -10.02 12.85
C PRO A 175 11.11 -8.95 12.87
N LEU A 176 9.94 -9.24 12.30
CA LEU A 176 8.79 -8.31 12.31
C LEU A 176 8.18 -8.22 13.71
N GLU A 177 8.03 -9.35 14.41
CA GLU A 177 7.54 -9.37 15.80
C GLU A 177 8.42 -8.51 16.72
N LEU A 178 9.75 -8.61 16.60
CA LEU A 178 10.68 -7.79 17.36
C LEU A 178 10.54 -6.31 17.01
N ALA A 179 10.45 -5.96 15.72
CA ALA A 179 10.21 -4.58 15.30
C ALA A 179 8.89 -4.01 15.84
N ILE A 180 7.84 -4.83 15.95
CA ILE A 180 6.55 -4.45 16.55
C ILE A 180 6.71 -4.12 18.04
N ILE A 181 7.39 -5.00 18.79
CA ILE A 181 7.60 -4.85 20.23
C ILE A 181 8.40 -3.57 20.51
N GLU A 182 9.49 -3.36 19.78
CA GLU A 182 10.36 -2.18 19.91
C GLU A 182 9.65 -0.89 19.48
N SER A 183 8.87 -0.91 18.38
CA SER A 183 8.11 0.27 17.92
C SER A 183 6.99 0.68 18.87
N CYS A 184 6.40 -0.28 19.61
CA CYS A 184 5.41 -0.03 20.64
C CYS A 184 6.02 0.43 21.98
N GLY A 185 7.35 0.49 22.10
CA GLY A 185 8.03 0.91 23.32
C GLY A 185 7.92 -0.11 24.45
N VAL A 186 7.72 -1.39 24.13
CA VAL A 186 7.79 -2.48 25.09
C VAL A 186 9.25 -2.93 25.20
N VAL A 187 10.10 -2.08 25.80
CA VAL A 187 11.48 -2.41 26.17
C VAL A 187 11.82 -1.74 27.49
#